data_AF-A0A9E0G1N9-F1
#
_entry.id   AF-A0A9E0G1N9-F1
#
_cell.length_a   1.000
_cell.length_b   1.000
_cell.length_c   1.000
_cell.angle_alpha   90.00
_cell.angle_beta   90.00
_cell.angle_gamma   90.00
#
_symmetry.space_group_name_H-M   'P 1'
#
loop_
_entity.id
_entity.type
_entity.pdbx_description
1 polymer ?
#
loop_
_entity_poly.entity_id
_entity_poly.type
_entity_poly.pdbx_seq_one_letter_code
_entity_poly.pdbx_strand_id
1 'polypeptide(L)'
;MIDYKGYIGWFKFDEKTNFFQGRVSNVQSLITFQGKSVETTKQAFQDAINDYIDWCKKHGKEIEKPSQEENILNIPSLYDIL
;
A
#
# COMPACT_ATOMS: atom_id res chain seq x y z
N MET A 1 10.41 -3.48 1.45
CA MET A 1 9.43 -3.05 2.48
C MET A 1 9.61 -1.56 2.75
N ILE A 2 8.51 -0.85 2.97
CA ILE A 2 8.46 0.55 3.45
C ILE A 2 7.41 0.65 4.57
N ASP A 3 7.61 1.55 5.52
CA ASP A 3 6.71 1.75 6.66
C ASP A 3 6.35 3.23 6.84
N TYR A 4 5.15 3.49 7.36
CA TYR A 4 4.69 4.82 7.73
C TYR A 4 3.46 4.71 8.63
N LYS A 5 3.47 5.39 9.80
CA LYS A 5 2.37 5.35 10.80
C LYS A 5 1.97 3.92 11.22
N GLY A 6 2.92 2.99 11.20
CA GLY A 6 2.68 1.57 11.52
C GLY A 6 2.08 0.75 10.37
N TYR A 7 1.75 1.35 9.22
CA TYR A 7 1.37 0.62 8.02
C TYR A 7 2.62 0.12 7.29
N ILE A 8 2.55 -1.09 6.72
CA ILE A 8 3.66 -1.75 6.04
C ILE A 8 3.30 -1.99 4.57
N GLY A 9 4.09 -1.42 3.67
CA GLY A 9 3.97 -1.54 2.22
C GLY A 9 5.04 -2.44 1.60
N TRP A 10 4.61 -3.30 0.69
CA TRP A 10 5.49 -4.01 -0.24
C TRP A 10 5.30 -3.50 -1.64
N PHE A 11 6.38 -3.45 -2.42
CA PHE A 11 6.34 -3.03 -3.81
C PHE A 11 7.33 -3.82 -4.66
N LYS A 12 7.03 -3.94 -5.94
CA LYS A 12 7.88 -4.56 -6.96
C LYS A 12 8.00 -3.64 -8.15
N PHE A 13 9.12 -3.70 -8.85
CA PHE A 13 9.24 -3.06 -10.16
C PHE A 13 8.51 -3.92 -11.21
N ASP A 14 7.66 -3.28 -12.00
CA ASP A 14 7.03 -3.89 -13.17
C ASP A 14 7.67 -3.32 -14.44
N GLU A 15 8.43 -4.16 -15.14
CA GLU A 15 9.15 -3.79 -16.36
C GLU A 15 8.21 -3.39 -17.51
N LYS A 16 6.97 -3.91 -17.53
CA LYS A 16 6.01 -3.60 -18.60
C LYS A 16 5.48 -2.19 -18.47
N THR A 17 5.25 -1.74 -17.24
CA THR A 17 4.74 -0.40 -16.97
C THR A 17 5.84 0.61 -16.66
N ASN A 18 7.05 0.15 -16.31
CA ASN A 18 8.15 0.96 -15.77
C ASN A 18 7.76 1.71 -14.48
N PHE A 19 6.92 1.09 -13.66
CA PHE A 19 6.55 1.59 -12.34
C PHE A 19 6.88 0.58 -11.26
N PHE A 20 7.26 1.08 -10.09
CA PHE A 20 7.10 0.34 -8.86
C PHE A 20 5.63 0.33 -8.48
N GLN A 21 5.06 -0.85 -8.30
CA GLN A 21 3.68 -1.06 -7.88
C GLN A 21 3.69 -1.70 -6.51
N GLY A 22 2.90 -1.16 -5.59
CA GLY A 22 2.87 -1.62 -4.21
C GLY A 22 1.50 -1.65 -3.57
N ARG A 23 1.44 -2.36 -2.45
CA ARG A 23 0.24 -2.59 -1.65
C ARG A 23 0.59 -2.59 -0.16
N VAL A 24 -0.34 -2.08 0.67
CA VAL A 24 -0.28 -2.20 2.13
C VAL A 24 -0.66 -3.61 2.56
N SER A 25 0.15 -4.23 3.41
CA SER A 25 0.10 -5.65 3.72
C SER A 25 -0.44 -6.00 5.10
N ASN A 26 -0.42 -5.06 6.05
CA ASN A 26 -0.83 -5.32 7.44
C ASN A 26 -2.20 -4.73 7.79
N VAL A 27 -3.07 -4.61 6.79
CA VAL A 27 -4.50 -4.24 6.88
C VAL A 27 -5.30 -5.02 5.83
N GLN A 28 -6.60 -5.23 6.07
CA GLN A 28 -7.52 -5.88 5.14
C GLN A 28 -7.91 -4.94 4.00
N SER A 29 -8.02 -3.63 4.29
CA SER A 29 -8.30 -2.58 3.31
C SER A 29 -7.32 -2.65 2.12
N LEU A 30 -7.86 -2.66 0.90
CA LEU A 30 -7.05 -2.63 -0.32
C LEU A 30 -6.52 -1.22 -0.57
N ILE A 31 -5.29 -0.97 -0.11
CA ILE A 31 -4.59 0.29 -0.32
C ILE A 31 -3.37 0.01 -1.21
N THR A 32 -3.35 0.63 -2.39
CA THR A 32 -2.29 0.49 -3.38
C THR A 32 -1.59 1.82 -3.62
N PHE A 33 -0.35 1.75 -4.10
CA PHE A 33 0.48 2.92 -4.41
C PHE A 33 1.42 2.58 -5.55
N GLN A 34 1.88 3.59 -6.29
CA GLN A 34 2.85 3.41 -7.37
C GLN A 34 3.79 4.60 -7.51
N GLY A 35 5.00 4.37 -8.02
CA GLY A 35 5.98 5.41 -8.28
C GLY A 35 6.97 5.03 -9.39
N LYS A 36 7.65 6.01 -9.98
CA LYS A 36 8.64 5.79 -11.05
C LYS A 36 10.06 5.57 -10.52
N SER A 37 10.32 6.03 -9.31
CA SER A 37 11.56 5.86 -8.56
C SER A 37 11.23 5.46 -7.14
N VAL A 38 12.20 4.88 -6.43
CA VAL A 38 12.06 4.53 -5.00
C VAL A 38 11.57 5.73 -4.17
N GLU A 39 12.04 6.93 -4.46
CA GLU A 39 11.64 8.16 -3.78
C GLU A 39 10.14 8.47 -4.01
N THR A 40 9.71 8.50 -5.27
CA THR A 40 8.29 8.74 -5.60
C THR A 40 7.38 7.62 -5.07
N THR A 41 7.87 6.38 -4.98
CA THR A 41 7.13 5.25 -4.40
C THR A 41 6.93 5.41 -2.89
N LYS A 42 7.95 5.91 -2.17
CA LYS A 42 7.82 6.24 -0.74
C LYS A 42 6.82 7.36 -0.51
N GLN A 43 6.87 8.41 -1.33
CA GLN A 43 5.91 9.51 -1.24
C GLN A 43 4.48 9.03 -1.51
N ALA A 44 4.26 8.31 -2.64
CA ALA A 44 2.96 7.77 -2.99
C ALA A 44 2.39 6.82 -1.92
N PHE A 45 3.25 6.07 -1.22
CA PHE A 45 2.83 5.25 -0.10
C PHE A 45 2.34 6.10 1.08
N GLN A 46 3.08 7.13 1.48
CA GLN A 46 2.65 8.03 2.57
C GLN A 46 1.33 8.74 2.21
N ASP A 47 1.21 9.20 0.98
CA ASP A 47 -0.01 9.86 0.47
C ASP A 47 -1.20 8.89 0.51
N ALA A 48 -1.04 7.66 0.00
CA ALA A 48 -2.09 6.65 0.04
C ALA A 48 -2.57 6.33 1.47
N ILE A 49 -1.66 6.28 2.45
CA ILE A 49 -2.03 6.07 3.87
C ILE A 49 -2.75 7.29 4.44
N ASN A 50 -2.29 8.51 4.14
CA ASN A 50 -2.95 9.73 4.61
C ASN A 50 -4.36 9.86 4.00
N ASP A 51 -4.49 9.61 2.69
CA ASP A 51 -5.76 9.63 1.97
C ASP A 51 -6.74 8.60 2.53
N TYR A 52 -6.27 7.38 2.82
CA TYR A 52 -7.09 6.35 3.49
C TYR A 52 -7.61 6.84 4.85
N ILE A 53 -6.71 7.36 5.69
CA ILE A 53 -7.07 7.86 7.03
C ILE A 53 -8.09 8.99 6.93
N ASP A 54 -7.88 9.94 6.04
CA ASP A 54 -8.76 11.10 5.89
C ASP A 54 -10.09 10.73 5.24
N TRP A 55 -10.10 9.78 4.30
CA TRP A 55 -11.32 9.19 3.77
C TRP A 55 -12.14 8.51 4.88
N CYS A 56 -11.50 7.72 5.76
CA CYS A 56 -12.19 7.07 6.87
C CYS A 56 -12.84 8.09 7.82
N LYS A 57 -12.09 9.13 8.23
CA LYS A 57 -12.63 10.22 9.06
C LYS A 57 -13.80 10.93 8.39
N LYS A 58 -13.67 11.27 7.11
CA LYS A 58 -14.71 12.00 6.36
C LYS A 58 -16.02 11.22 6.25
N HIS A 59 -15.95 9.89 6.22
CA HIS A 59 -17.12 9.02 6.04
C HIS A 59 -17.56 8.33 7.34
N GLY A 60 -17.00 8.73 8.50
CA GLY A 60 -17.31 8.10 9.79
C GLY A 60 -16.97 6.61 9.86
N LYS A 61 -15.97 6.17 9.09
CA LYS A 61 -15.46 4.80 9.11
C LYS A 61 -14.35 4.69 10.15
N GLU A 62 -14.29 3.54 10.81
CA GLU A 62 -13.16 3.19 11.67
C GLU A 62 -11.90 3.03 10.81
N ILE A 63 -10.80 3.62 11.26
CA ILE A 63 -9.49 3.45 10.63
C ILE A 63 -8.97 2.07 11.06
N GLU A 64 -8.67 1.18 10.11
CA GLU A 64 -8.09 -0.13 10.46
C GLU A 64 -6.76 0.05 11.20
N LYS A 65 -6.65 -0.64 12.33
CA LYS A 65 -5.40 -0.69 13.07
C LYS A 65 -4.43 -1.65 12.37
N PRO A 66 -3.23 -1.19 11.98
CA PRO A 66 -2.25 -2.06 11.36
C PRO A 66 -1.83 -3.21 12.29
N SER A 67 -1.78 -4.44 11.78
CA SER A 67 -1.27 -5.59 12.52
C SER A 67 0.25 -5.47 12.77
N GLN A 68 0.71 -5.98 13.91
CA GLN A 68 2.13 -6.11 14.22
C GLN A 68 2.80 -7.25 13.44
N GLU A 69 1.98 -8.18 12.94
CA GLU A 69 2.42 -9.26 12.07
C GLU A 69 2.29 -8.83 10.61
N GLU A 70 3.33 -9.09 9.82
CA GLU A 70 3.28 -8.96 8.38
C GLU A 70 2.42 -10.08 7.81
N ASN A 71 1.25 -9.74 7.27
CA ASN A 71 0.57 -10.65 6.37
C ASN A 71 1.35 -10.66 5.06
N ILE A 72 2.30 -11.59 4.95
CA ILE A 72 2.91 -12.00 3.68
C ILE A 72 1.84 -12.77 2.89
N LEU A 73 0.67 -12.18 2.66
CA LEU A 73 -0.25 -12.66 1.66
C LEU A 73 0.56 -12.63 0.37
N ASN A 74 0.91 -13.83 -0.12
CA ASN A 74 1.49 -14.10 -1.43
C ASN A 74 1.12 -12.94 -2.33
N ILE A 75 2.07 -12.06 -2.68
CA ILE A 75 1.80 -10.99 -3.63
C ILE A 75 1.45 -11.76 -4.90
N PRO A 76 0.16 -11.94 -5.24
CA PRO A 76 -0.17 -12.69 -6.43
C PRO A 76 0.43 -11.87 -7.56
N SER A 77 0.85 -12.53 -8.63
CA SER A 77 1.12 -11.74 -9.82
C SER A 77 -0.16 -10.92 -10.09
N LEU A 78 -0.04 -9.68 -10.55
CA LEU A 78 -1.24 -8.87 -10.84
C LEU A 78 -2.12 -9.53 -11.93
N TYR A 79 -1.64 -10.61 -12.55
CA TYR A 79 -2.39 -11.48 -13.46
C TYR A 79 -3.34 -12.45 -12.75
N ASP A 80 -3.22 -12.66 -11.44
CA ASP A 80 -4.06 -13.60 -10.69
C ASP A 80 -5.36 -12.95 -10.15
N ILE A 81 -5.58 -11.65 -10.43
CA ILE A 81 -6.78 -10.87 -10.02
C ILE A 81 -7.53 -10.32 -11.26
N LEU A 82 -7.23 -10.83 -12.46
CA LEU A 82 -8.00 -10.60 -13.70
C LEU A 82 -8.75 -11.88 -14.10
#